data_AF-A0A448WZ02-F1
#
_entry.id   AF-A0A448WZ02-F1
#
_cell.length_a   1.000
_cell.length_b   1.000
_cell.length_c   1.000
_cell.angle_alpha   90.00
_cell.angle_beta   90.00
_cell.angle_gamma   90.00
#
_symmetry.space_group_name_H-M   'P 1'
#
loop_
_entity.id
_entity.type
_entity.pdbx_description
1 polymer ?
#
loop_
_entity_poly.entity_id
_entity_poly.type
_entity_poly.pdbx_seq_one_letter_code
_entity_poly.pdbx_strand_id
1 'polypeptide(L)'
;MPFAVVGSNEEINIKGKAVRARQYRWGSVMVENEAHCDFVHLREMLLRVNMEDLRDRTHTIHYETYRKARLTEMGFQDDEKMTLQETYEKRRELQRRELQQKEEAMRDMFVQRVKEKEQALKEAERELQAKFEAIQKQNAEEKRKFAEKRQLFEEELAAFERRKQAVEQSKQAPTITDMHNG
;
A
#
# COMPACT_ATOMS: atom_id res chain seq x y z
N MET A 1 45.61 20.31 8.47
CA MET A 1 46.61 20.74 7.47
C MET A 1 46.74 19.64 6.42
N PRO A 2 46.46 19.91 5.14
CA PRO A 2 46.74 18.95 4.07
C PRO A 2 48.21 19.05 3.63
N PHE A 3 48.86 17.91 3.38
CA PHE A 3 50.21 17.84 2.80
C PHE A 3 50.15 17.98 1.27
N ALA A 4 51.00 18.82 0.69
CA ALA A 4 51.14 18.94 -0.76
C ALA A 4 52.09 17.85 -1.27
N VAL A 5 51.57 16.67 -1.60
CA VAL A 5 52.38 15.49 -1.94
C VAL A 5 52.44 15.19 -3.44
N VAL A 6 53.59 14.71 -3.88
CA VAL A 6 53.80 14.17 -5.23
C VAL A 6 54.20 12.70 -5.10
N GLY A 7 53.48 11.81 -5.78
CA GLY A 7 53.82 10.39 -5.85
C GLY A 7 54.47 10.02 -7.18
N SER A 8 55.46 9.11 -7.16
CA SER A 8 56.02 8.48 -8.35
C SER A 8 56.49 7.06 -8.04
N ASN A 9 56.27 6.15 -8.99
CA ASN A 9 56.86 4.80 -8.98
C ASN A 9 58.13 4.71 -9.84
N GLU A 10 58.45 5.76 -10.60
CA GLU A 10 59.61 5.82 -11.48
C GLU A 10 60.83 6.37 -10.73
N GLU A 11 61.97 5.70 -10.92
CA GLU A 11 63.26 6.12 -10.36
C GLU A 11 64.17 6.62 -11.48
N ILE A 12 64.79 7.78 -11.26
CA ILE A 12 65.77 8.37 -12.15
C ILE A 12 67.11 8.49 -11.44
N ASN A 13 68.21 8.27 -12.17
CA ASN A 13 69.55 8.43 -11.62
C ASN A 13 69.97 9.89 -11.66
N ILE A 14 70.10 10.52 -10.48
CA ILE A 14 70.59 11.89 -10.32
C ILE A 14 71.84 11.83 -9.46
N LYS A 15 72.98 12.31 -10.01
CA LYS A 15 74.27 12.32 -9.30
C LYS A 15 74.67 10.94 -8.72
N GLY A 16 74.38 9.88 -9.46
CA GLY A 16 74.71 8.49 -9.07
C GLY A 16 73.79 7.86 -8.02
N LYS A 17 72.70 8.53 -7.62
CA LYS A 17 71.66 7.97 -6.74
C LYS A 17 70.36 7.80 -7.51
N ALA A 18 69.73 6.64 -7.37
CA ALA A 18 68.36 6.42 -7.81
C ALA A 18 67.41 7.19 -6.88
N VAL A 19 66.62 8.10 -7.46
CA VAL A 19 65.66 8.92 -6.73
C VAL A 19 64.31 8.82 -7.42
N ARG A 20 63.24 8.67 -6.65
CA ARG A 20 61.87 8.68 -7.19
C ARG A 20 61.50 10.08 -7.66
N ALA A 21 61.11 10.22 -8.92
CA ALA A 21 60.76 11.51 -9.50
C ALA A 21 59.71 11.38 -10.59
N ARG A 22 59.05 12.49 -10.93
CA ARG A 22 58.19 12.62 -12.11
C ARG A 22 58.93 13.44 -13.17
N GLN A 23 59.15 12.86 -14.34
CA GLN A 23 59.82 13.53 -15.45
C GLN A 23 58.80 14.23 -16.36
N TYR A 24 59.03 15.51 -16.62
CA TYR A 24 58.28 16.29 -17.59
C TYR A 24 59.23 16.88 -18.64
N ARG A 25 58.65 17.41 -19.73
CA ARG A 25 59.41 18.11 -20.78
C ARG A 25 60.11 19.37 -20.25
N TRP A 26 59.58 19.98 -19.19
CA TRP A 26 60.07 21.23 -18.59
C TRP A 26 60.94 21.01 -17.34
N GLY A 27 61.12 19.77 -16.87
CA GLY A 27 61.91 19.48 -15.68
C GLY A 27 61.50 18.20 -14.98
N SER A 28 62.14 17.91 -13.86
CA SER A 28 61.90 16.71 -13.05
C SER A 28 61.51 17.10 -11.63
N VAL A 29 60.41 16.55 -11.12
CA VAL A 29 59.95 16.76 -9.75
C VAL A 29 60.39 15.58 -8.90
N MET A 30 61.41 15.77 -8.08
CA MET A 30 61.91 14.77 -7.12
C MET A 30 60.95 14.64 -5.93
N VAL A 31 60.52 13.42 -5.62
CA VAL A 31 59.54 13.12 -4.57
C VAL A 31 60.11 13.32 -3.17
N GLU A 32 61.37 12.96 -2.94
CA GLU A 32 62.01 13.07 -1.62
C GLU A 32 62.66 14.44 -1.37
N ASN A 33 62.47 15.40 -2.28
CA ASN A 33 62.99 16.76 -2.10
C ASN A 33 61.93 17.65 -1.43
N GLU A 34 62.21 18.11 -0.21
CA GLU A 34 61.33 18.97 0.58
C GLU A 34 61.04 20.32 -0.10
N ALA A 35 61.92 20.80 -0.99
CA ALA A 35 61.66 22.01 -1.77
C ALA A 35 60.60 21.81 -2.86
N HIS A 36 60.27 20.55 -3.19
CA HIS A 36 59.30 20.21 -4.25
C HIS A 36 57.94 19.76 -3.70
N CYS A 37 57.93 19.00 -2.59
CA CYS A 37 56.68 18.50 -2.00
C CYS A 37 56.88 18.06 -0.54
N ASP A 38 55.77 17.89 0.18
CA ASP A 38 55.77 17.52 1.60
C ASP A 38 55.84 16.01 1.86
N PHE A 39 56.24 15.20 0.86
CA PHE A 39 56.24 13.74 0.99
C PHE A 39 57.09 13.24 2.16
N VAL A 40 58.25 13.88 2.39
CA VAL A 40 59.15 13.54 3.52
C VAL A 40 58.42 13.73 4.84
N HIS A 41 57.77 14.88 5.04
CA HIS A 41 56.98 15.19 6.22
C HIS A 41 55.82 14.22 6.43
N LEU A 42 55.07 13.88 5.36
CA LEU A 42 53.99 12.88 5.44
C LEU A 42 54.52 11.50 5.85
N ARG A 43 55.63 11.05 5.24
CA ARG A 43 56.23 9.75 5.54
C ARG A 43 56.69 9.66 6.99
N GLU A 44 57.39 10.68 7.48
CA GLU A 44 57.85 10.71 8.87
C GLU A 44 56.68 10.76 9.85
N MET A 45 55.69 11.61 9.59
CA MET A 45 54.48 11.69 10.40
C MET A 45 53.80 10.32 10.52
N LEU A 46 53.54 9.66 9.38
CA LEU A 46 52.80 8.39 9.37
C LEU A 46 53.59 7.22 9.93
N LEU A 47 54.85 7.06 9.49
CA LEU A 47 55.59 5.83 9.73
C LEU A 47 56.52 5.90 10.94
N ARG A 48 57.00 7.09 11.30
CA ARG A 48 58.03 7.26 12.32
C ARG A 48 57.47 7.77 13.64
N VAL A 49 56.54 8.72 13.59
CA VAL A 49 56.07 9.42 14.80
C VAL A 49 54.70 8.93 15.25
N ASN A 50 53.72 8.85 14.35
CA ASN A 50 52.32 8.71 14.75
C ASN A 50 51.74 7.30 14.53
N MET A 51 52.51 6.31 14.08
CA MET A 51 51.96 4.99 13.76
C MET A 51 51.27 4.35 14.97
N GLU A 52 51.89 4.42 16.13
CA GLU A 52 51.34 3.89 17.38
C GLU A 52 50.10 4.66 17.83
N ASP A 53 50.14 6.00 17.83
CA ASP A 53 48.98 6.82 18.16
C ASP A 53 47.80 6.58 17.20
N LEU A 54 48.06 6.44 15.89
CA LEU A 54 47.04 6.10 14.90
C LEU A 54 46.40 4.74 15.18
N ARG A 55 47.20 3.72 15.53
CA ARG A 55 46.71 2.40 15.92
C ARG A 55 45.86 2.49 17.19
N ASP A 56 46.37 3.16 18.21
CA ASP A 56 45.74 3.24 19.52
C ASP A 56 44.45 4.05 19.44
N ARG A 57 44.42 5.13 18.68
CA ARG A 57 43.20 5.92 18.40
C ARG A 57 42.19 5.12 17.58
N THR A 58 42.65 4.31 16.63
CA THR A 58 41.78 3.41 15.88
C THR A 58 41.14 2.37 16.79
N HIS A 59 41.89 1.81 17.72
CA HIS A 59 41.38 0.83 18.66
C HIS A 59 40.44 1.45 19.72
N THR A 60 40.91 2.47 20.42
CA THR A 60 40.22 3.04 21.59
C THR A 60 39.06 3.95 21.25
N ILE A 61 39.07 4.58 20.06
CA ILE A 61 38.00 5.48 19.63
C ILE A 61 37.18 4.83 18.53
N HIS A 62 37.78 4.54 17.37
CA HIS A 62 37.00 4.13 16.19
C HIS A 62 36.37 2.75 16.38
N TYR A 63 37.16 1.77 16.82
CA TYR A 63 36.68 0.42 17.08
C TYR A 63 35.72 0.37 18.27
N GLU A 64 36.04 0.99 19.41
CA GLU A 64 35.11 0.99 20.56
C GLU A 64 33.79 1.71 20.26
N THR A 65 33.80 2.81 19.49
CA THR A 65 32.56 3.47 19.05
C THR A 65 31.72 2.53 18.19
N TYR A 66 32.33 1.86 17.21
CA TYR A 66 31.65 0.87 16.38
C TYR A 66 31.15 -0.32 17.20
N ARG A 67 31.97 -0.83 18.13
CA ARG A 67 31.67 -1.96 19.00
C ARG A 67 30.45 -1.66 19.86
N LYS A 68 30.41 -0.49 20.52
CA LYS A 68 29.25 -0.06 21.30
C LYS A 68 27.99 0.01 20.45
N ALA A 69 28.06 0.69 19.29
CA ALA A 69 26.91 0.80 18.39
C ALA A 69 26.38 -0.58 17.95
N ARG A 70 27.26 -1.52 17.59
CA ARG A 70 26.87 -2.89 17.22
C ARG A 70 26.31 -3.68 18.38
N LEU A 71 26.88 -3.56 19.58
CA LEU A 71 26.37 -4.22 20.77
C LEU A 71 24.96 -3.73 21.11
N THR A 72 24.70 -2.42 21.02
CA THR A 72 23.37 -1.85 21.21
C THR A 72 22.36 -2.36 20.17
N GLU A 73 22.75 -2.44 18.89
CA GLU A 73 21.91 -3.04 17.84
C GLU A 73 21.61 -4.53 18.11
N MET A 74 22.58 -5.25 18.66
CA MET A 74 22.42 -6.63 19.14
C MET A 74 21.63 -6.74 20.45
N GLY A 75 21.28 -5.61 21.09
CA GLY A 75 20.42 -5.56 22.26
C GLY A 75 21.17 -5.60 23.60
N PHE A 76 22.51 -5.50 23.56
CA PHE A 76 23.32 -5.35 24.76
C PHE A 76 23.24 -3.90 25.24
N GLN A 77 22.87 -3.72 26.51
CA GLN A 77 22.88 -2.43 27.20
C GLN A 77 23.98 -2.45 28.26
N ASP A 78 24.71 -1.33 28.40
CA ASP A 78 25.87 -1.23 29.30
C ASP A 78 25.51 -1.44 30.79
N ASP A 79 24.23 -1.26 31.17
CA ASP A 79 23.75 -1.38 32.55
C ASP A 79 23.23 -2.79 32.92
N GLU A 80 23.02 -3.67 31.94
CA GLU A 80 22.53 -5.03 32.18
C GLU A 80 23.73 -6.00 32.23
N LYS A 81 24.03 -6.54 33.42
CA LYS A 81 24.92 -7.71 33.60
C LYS A 81 24.27 -8.99 33.07
N MET A 82 23.65 -8.92 31.90
CA MET A 82 23.03 -10.05 31.23
C MET A 82 24.09 -10.74 30.41
N THR A 83 24.14 -12.06 30.52
CA THR A 83 24.98 -12.88 29.68
C THR A 83 24.54 -12.77 28.21
N LEU A 84 25.46 -13.09 27.28
CA LEU A 84 25.17 -13.17 25.85
C LEU A 84 23.91 -14.03 25.59
N GLN A 85 23.81 -15.17 26.29
CA GLN A 85 22.70 -16.09 26.15
C GLN A 85 21.37 -15.51 26.65
N GLU A 86 21.34 -14.90 27.84
CA GLU A 86 20.14 -14.26 28.38
C GLU A 86 19.63 -13.12 27.48
N THR A 87 20.54 -12.37 26.86
CA THR A 87 20.18 -11.29 25.93
C THR A 87 19.50 -11.84 24.66
N TYR A 88 20.04 -12.92 24.10
CA TYR A 88 19.41 -13.61 22.97
C TYR A 88 18.06 -14.23 23.34
N GLU A 89 17.94 -14.82 24.52
CA GLU A 89 16.69 -15.41 25.01
C GLU A 89 15.60 -14.35 25.24
N LYS A 90 15.94 -13.24 25.91
CA LYS A 90 15.05 -12.08 26.12
C LYS A 90 14.59 -11.48 24.79
N ARG A 91 15.51 -11.32 23.82
CA ARG A 91 15.17 -10.84 22.47
C ARG A 91 14.22 -11.79 21.74
N ARG A 92 14.46 -13.10 21.81
CA ARG A 92 13.59 -14.11 21.21
C ARG A 92 12.20 -14.11 21.84
N GLU A 93 12.12 -13.93 23.16
CA GLU A 93 10.85 -13.81 23.88
C GLU A 93 10.10 -12.53 23.50
N LEU A 94 10.79 -11.39 23.42
CA LEU A 94 10.20 -10.13 22.98
C LEU A 94 9.64 -10.25 21.55
N GLN A 95 10.42 -10.82 20.63
CA GLN A 95 9.97 -11.06 19.26
C GLN A 95 8.76 -12.00 19.21
N ARG A 96 8.75 -13.08 20.02
CA ARG A 96 7.60 -13.97 20.13
C ARG A 96 6.36 -13.23 20.63
N ARG A 97 6.50 -12.38 21.64
CA ARG A 97 5.41 -11.58 22.21
C ARG A 97 4.88 -10.56 21.20
N GLU A 98 5.76 -9.89 20.45
CA GLU A 98 5.36 -8.99 19.37
C GLU A 98 4.59 -9.71 18.26
N LEU A 99 5.01 -10.93 17.88
CA LEU A 99 4.29 -11.74 16.91
C LEU A 99 2.89 -12.12 17.43
N GLN A 100 2.79 -12.56 18.68
CA GLN A 100 1.50 -12.89 19.30
C GLN A 100 0.55 -11.69 19.34
N GLN A 101 1.04 -10.51 19.71
CA GLN A 101 0.23 -9.29 19.71
C GLN A 101 -0.24 -8.92 18.30
N LYS A 102 0.61 -9.06 17.28
CA LYS A 102 0.22 -8.83 15.88
C LYS A 102 -0.80 -9.84 15.40
N GLU A 103 -0.67 -11.11 15.80
CA GLU A 103 -1.63 -12.17 15.48
C GLU A 103 -2.99 -11.91 16.14
N GLU A 104 -3.01 -11.55 17.43
CA GLU A 104 -4.22 -11.16 18.16
C GLU A 104 -4.89 -9.94 17.53
N ALA A 105 -4.12 -8.88 17.23
CA ALA A 105 -4.65 -7.70 16.55
C ALA A 105 -5.22 -8.02 15.16
N MET A 106 -4.60 -8.93 14.41
CA MET A 106 -5.11 -9.38 13.11
C MET A 106 -6.40 -10.17 13.28
N ARG A 107 -6.49 -11.03 14.29
CA ARG A 107 -7.69 -11.79 14.63
C ARG A 107 -8.84 -10.87 15.03
N ASP A 108 -8.59 -9.87 15.87
CA ASP A 108 -9.61 -8.90 16.30
C ASP A 108 -10.12 -8.07 15.12
N MET A 109 -9.21 -7.59 14.25
CA MET A 109 -9.62 -6.93 13.00
C MET A 109 -10.46 -7.84 12.11
N PHE A 110 -10.12 -9.13 12.01
CA PHE A 110 -10.88 -10.08 11.21
C PHE A 110 -12.30 -10.25 11.78
N VAL A 111 -12.44 -10.49 13.09
CA VAL A 111 -13.74 -10.64 13.74
C VAL A 111 -14.59 -9.39 13.57
N GLN A 112 -13.98 -8.21 13.75
CA GLN A 112 -14.66 -6.94 13.56
C GLN A 112 -15.17 -6.77 12.11
N ARG A 113 -14.33 -7.07 11.11
CA ARG A 113 -14.74 -7.02 9.70
C ARG A 113 -15.84 -8.03 9.36
N VAL A 114 -15.76 -9.24 9.89
CA VAL A 114 -16.81 -10.25 9.70
C VAL A 114 -18.13 -9.74 10.25
N LYS A 115 -18.12 -9.22 11.49
CA LYS A 115 -19.32 -8.66 12.13
C LYS A 115 -19.92 -7.50 11.33
N GLU A 116 -19.10 -6.57 10.85
CA GLU A 116 -19.55 -5.46 10.01
C GLU A 116 -20.16 -5.95 8.69
N LYS A 117 -19.54 -6.95 8.06
CA LYS A 117 -20.05 -7.55 6.81
C LYS A 117 -21.35 -8.33 7.02
N GLU A 118 -21.47 -9.09 8.11
CA GLU A 118 -22.70 -9.79 8.47
C GLU A 118 -23.84 -8.81 8.74
N GLN A 119 -23.57 -7.70 9.44
CA GLN A 119 -24.57 -6.64 9.67
C GLN A 119 -25.02 -6.00 8.35
N ALA A 120 -24.08 -5.63 7.49
CA ALA A 120 -24.40 -5.06 6.18
C ALA A 120 -25.20 -6.04 5.30
N LEU A 121 -24.86 -7.33 5.31
CA LEU A 121 -25.59 -8.36 4.59
C LEU A 121 -27.04 -8.47 5.10
N LYS A 122 -27.21 -8.50 6.42
CA LYS A 122 -28.54 -8.57 7.07
C LYS A 122 -29.42 -7.36 6.71
N GLU A 123 -28.84 -6.16 6.67
CA GLU A 123 -29.56 -4.95 6.26
C GLU A 123 -29.95 -5.00 4.78
N ALA A 124 -29.05 -5.44 3.90
CA ALA A 124 -29.33 -5.61 2.48
C ALA A 124 -30.42 -6.66 2.21
N GLU A 125 -30.39 -7.80 2.93
CA GLU A 125 -31.44 -8.82 2.87
C GLU A 125 -32.80 -8.27 3.29
N ARG A 126 -32.84 -7.49 4.39
CA ARG A 126 -34.07 -6.86 4.86
C ARG A 126 -34.62 -5.85 3.85
N GLU A 127 -33.77 -5.05 3.23
CA GLU A 127 -34.18 -4.10 2.19
C GLU A 127 -34.70 -4.82 0.94
N LEU A 128 -34.03 -5.90 0.53
CA LEU A 128 -34.46 -6.71 -0.60
C LEU A 128 -35.82 -7.37 -0.34
N GLN A 129 -36.03 -7.90 0.86
CA GLN A 129 -37.29 -8.49 1.27
C GLN A 129 -38.42 -7.45 1.26
N ALA A 130 -38.18 -6.25 1.80
CA ALA A 130 -39.14 -5.16 1.77
C ALA A 130 -39.50 -4.72 0.33
N LYS A 131 -38.51 -4.65 -0.57
CA LYS A 131 -38.74 -4.37 -2.00
C LYS A 131 -39.57 -5.46 -2.65
N PHE A 132 -39.28 -6.73 -2.37
CA PHE A 132 -40.04 -7.86 -2.90
C PHE A 132 -41.51 -7.83 -2.47
N GLU A 133 -41.78 -7.56 -1.20
CA GLU A 133 -43.14 -7.41 -0.67
C GLU A 133 -43.89 -6.23 -1.29
N ALA A 134 -43.21 -5.08 -1.44
CA ALA A 134 -43.79 -3.91 -2.10
C ALA A 134 -44.16 -4.19 -3.56
N ILE A 135 -43.27 -4.85 -4.31
CA ILE A 135 -43.52 -5.25 -5.70
C ILE A 135 -44.67 -6.27 -5.77
N GLN A 136 -44.72 -7.26 -4.88
CA GLN A 136 -45.85 -8.20 -4.83
C GLN A 136 -47.18 -7.49 -4.61
N LYS A 137 -47.23 -6.55 -3.66
CA LYS A 137 -48.44 -5.77 -3.37
C LYS A 137 -48.85 -4.93 -4.56
N GLN A 138 -47.91 -4.23 -5.20
CA GLN A 138 -48.18 -3.44 -6.40
C GLN A 138 -48.72 -4.31 -7.54
N ASN A 139 -48.09 -5.47 -7.79
CA ASN A 139 -48.55 -6.42 -8.80
C ASN A 139 -49.96 -6.96 -8.50
N ALA A 140 -50.29 -7.19 -7.23
CA ALA A 140 -51.63 -7.61 -6.83
C ALA A 140 -52.68 -6.51 -7.05
N GLU A 141 -52.36 -5.26 -6.71
CA GLU A 141 -53.23 -4.10 -6.97
C GLU A 141 -53.43 -3.86 -8.47
N GLU A 142 -52.37 -3.97 -9.28
CA GLU A 142 -52.47 -3.85 -10.73
C GLU A 142 -53.34 -4.96 -11.33
N LYS A 143 -53.14 -6.23 -10.91
CA LYS A 143 -54.00 -7.34 -11.32
C LYS A 143 -55.47 -7.08 -10.98
N ARG A 144 -55.76 -6.53 -9.80
CA ARG A 144 -57.13 -6.18 -9.40
C ARG A 144 -57.72 -5.08 -10.29
N LYS A 145 -56.97 -4.01 -10.55
CA LYS A 145 -57.38 -2.92 -11.47
C LYS A 145 -57.63 -3.44 -12.88
N PHE A 146 -56.79 -4.35 -13.39
CA PHE A 146 -57.00 -4.96 -14.70
C PHE A 146 -58.25 -5.85 -14.72
N ALA A 147 -58.53 -6.60 -13.66
CA ALA A 147 -59.75 -7.40 -13.54
C ALA A 147 -61.02 -6.52 -13.49
N GLU A 148 -61.00 -5.45 -12.70
CA GLU A 148 -62.10 -4.47 -12.63
C GLU A 148 -62.36 -3.82 -14.00
N LYS A 149 -61.30 -3.40 -14.72
CA LYS A 149 -61.42 -2.87 -16.09
C LYS A 149 -61.98 -3.92 -17.06
N ARG A 150 -61.55 -5.18 -16.97
CA ARG A 150 -62.08 -6.26 -17.82
C ARG A 150 -63.57 -6.47 -17.58
N GLN A 151 -64.03 -6.51 -16.33
CA GLN A 151 -65.45 -6.62 -16.02
C GLN A 151 -66.26 -5.45 -16.58
N LEU A 152 -65.80 -4.22 -16.39
CA LEU A 152 -66.46 -3.03 -16.96
C LEU A 152 -66.56 -3.11 -18.48
N PHE A 153 -65.48 -3.49 -19.17
CA PHE A 153 -65.50 -3.67 -20.62
C PHE A 153 -66.45 -4.79 -21.06
N GLU A 154 -66.51 -5.92 -20.35
CA GLU A 154 -67.46 -7.01 -20.63
C GLU A 154 -68.92 -6.55 -20.44
N GLU A 155 -69.21 -5.77 -19.40
CA GLU A 155 -70.54 -5.16 -19.18
C GLU A 155 -70.91 -4.16 -20.28
N GLU A 156 -69.98 -3.28 -20.67
CA GLU A 156 -70.17 -2.33 -21.77
C GLU A 156 -70.41 -3.04 -23.10
N LEU A 157 -69.65 -4.10 -23.39
CA LEU A 157 -69.80 -4.92 -24.59
C LEU A 157 -71.19 -5.58 -24.61
N ALA A 158 -71.62 -6.19 -23.50
CA ALA A 158 -72.93 -6.81 -23.38
C ALA A 158 -74.08 -5.78 -23.50
N ALA A 159 -73.89 -4.57 -22.97
CA ALA A 159 -74.85 -3.47 -23.13
C ALA A 159 -74.89 -2.96 -24.59
N PHE A 160 -73.75 -2.94 -25.28
CA PHE A 160 -73.67 -2.60 -26.69
C PHE A 160 -74.36 -3.66 -27.56
N GLU A 161 -74.12 -4.95 -27.31
CA GLU A 161 -74.80 -6.04 -28.01
C GLU A 161 -76.31 -6.00 -27.81
N ARG A 162 -76.80 -5.77 -26.57
CA ARG A 162 -78.23 -5.57 -26.29
C ARG A 162 -78.81 -4.41 -27.10
N ARG A 163 -78.10 -3.28 -27.18
CA ARG A 163 -78.52 -2.12 -28.00
C ARG A 163 -78.54 -2.45 -29.49
N LYS A 164 -77.53 -3.15 -30.00
CA LYS A 164 -77.47 -3.59 -31.40
C LYS A 164 -78.65 -4.51 -31.75
N GLN A 165 -78.92 -5.52 -30.90
CA GLN A 165 -80.05 -6.43 -31.08
C GLN A 165 -81.40 -5.70 -31.07
N ALA A 166 -81.59 -4.74 -30.15
CA ALA A 166 -82.82 -3.93 -30.11
C ALA A 166 -83.02 -3.09 -31.39
N VAL A 167 -81.94 -2.52 -31.93
CA VAL A 167 -82.00 -1.77 -33.20
C VAL A 167 -82.29 -2.70 -34.38
N GLU A 168 -81.66 -3.87 -34.45
CA GLU A 168 -81.94 -4.88 -35.49
C GLU A 168 -83.40 -5.37 -35.43
N GLN A 169 -83.94 -5.60 -34.23
CA GLN A 169 -85.36 -5.95 -34.04
C GLN A 169 -86.29 -4.81 -34.43
N SER A 170 -85.94 -3.55 -34.14
CA SER A 170 -86.74 -2.39 -34.56
C SER A 170 -86.76 -2.17 -36.08
N LYS A 171 -85.70 -2.56 -36.79
CA LYS A 171 -85.64 -2.54 -38.26
C LYS A 171 -86.43 -3.69 -38.92
N GLN A 172 -86.73 -4.75 -38.18
CA GLN A 172 -87.56 -5.87 -38.62
C GLN A 172 -89.05 -5.71 -38.25
N ALA A 173 -89.41 -4.69 -37.44
CA ALA A 173 -90.81 -4.34 -37.19
C ALA A 173 -91.41 -3.68 -38.46
N PRO A 174 -92.57 -4.14 -38.96
CA PRO A 174 -93.13 -3.63 -40.21
C PRO A 174 -93.57 -2.17 -40.05
N THR A 175 -93.19 -1.34 -41.03
CA THR A 175 -93.75 -0.01 -41.24
C THR A 175 -95.25 -0.16 -41.57
N ILE A 176 -96.11 -0.13 -40.56
CA ILE A 176 -97.53 0.18 -40.78
C ILE A 176 -97.58 1.68 -41.09
N THR A 177 -97.49 2.00 -42.38
CA THR A 177 -98.00 3.28 -42.89
C THR A 177 -99.50 3.14 -43.02
N ASP A 178 -100.19 3.61 -41.98
CA ASP A 178 -101.54 4.13 -42.11
C ASP A 178 -101.47 5.38 -43.01
N MET A 179 -102.22 5.45 -44.11
CA MET A 179 -102.86 6.68 -44.61
C MET A 179 -103.87 6.38 -45.73
N HIS A 180 -105.15 6.48 -45.33
CA HIS A 180 -106.20 7.27 -45.98
C HIS A 180 -106.83 6.84 -47.32
N ASN A 181 -108.07 6.34 -47.22
CA ASN A 181 -109.33 6.97 -47.67
C ASN A 181 -109.38 7.66 -49.05
N GLY A 182 -110.21 7.11 -49.95
CA GLY A 182 -110.58 7.70 -51.26
C GLY A 182 -111.09 6.67 -52.24
#